data_AF-A0A9E0PTC8-F1
#
_entry.id   AF-A0A9E0PTC8-F1
#
_cell.length_a   1.000
_cell.length_b   1.000
_cell.length_c   1.000
_cell.angle_alpha   90.00
_cell.angle_beta   90.00
_cell.angle_gamma   90.00
#
_symmetry.space_group_name_H-M   'P 1'
#
loop_
_entity.id
_entity.type
_entity.pdbx_description
1 polymer ?
#
loop_
_entity_poly.entity_id
_entity_poly.type
_entity_poly.pdbx_seq_one_letter_code
_entity_poly.pdbx_strand_id
1 'polypeptide(L)'
;MTAERLQKILARAGVAARRKAENLITEGRVTVNGKVAVLGEKADPAVDSIKVDDKRIQAATSQRYLLLNKPRGYLTAVEDEAGRPTVMQLVPQHWRKALIPVGRLDYQTEGLLLLTDDGEFAQRISHPRYGCHKTYEVKVKGTPEEADLDRLRKGIVIEGKRTSPCRITWMKSTGSRDEEGGNTWFAVELSEGRTRQVREMFFRIAHPVQKLRRVAIGPLRDTELPVGALRELSDRELALLRKATEKVVAKATKPRAAKRLPAGLSERSTGTERPARAERPVRAERAERPVRPFRPQRTARVESPEADSRPARPFRADGAARPARPERPARAERPERAARATRAERPAAADRPSRKPRPAGSSRPDGARPPGRGRPAPGGKPRTSRPR
;
A
#
# COMPACT_ATOMS: atom_id res chain seq x y z
N MET A 1 -6.06 -30.36 -16.05
CA MET A 1 -5.54 -29.15 -15.35
C MET A 1 -4.03 -29.24 -15.34
N THR A 2 -3.31 -28.17 -15.04
CA THR A 2 -1.85 -28.12 -15.13
C THR A 2 -1.20 -28.47 -13.79
N ALA A 3 -0.05 -29.16 -13.83
CA ALA A 3 0.72 -29.49 -12.64
C ALA A 3 1.05 -28.23 -11.81
N GLU A 4 0.71 -28.25 -10.53
CA GLU A 4 0.92 -27.16 -9.59
C GLU A 4 2.01 -27.50 -8.57
N ARG A 5 2.68 -26.49 -8.00
CA ARG A 5 3.70 -26.72 -6.96
C ARG A 5 3.07 -27.44 -5.76
N LEU A 6 3.72 -28.50 -5.27
CA LEU A 6 3.19 -29.39 -4.26
C LEU A 6 2.77 -28.66 -2.96
N GLN A 7 3.57 -27.69 -2.50
CA GLN A 7 3.21 -26.90 -1.31
C GLN A 7 1.94 -26.05 -1.47
N LYS A 8 1.55 -25.70 -2.71
CA LYS A 8 0.29 -25.01 -3.00
C LYS A 8 -0.88 -25.98 -2.85
N ILE A 9 -0.72 -27.19 -3.36
CA ILE A 9 -1.73 -28.25 -3.26
C ILE A 9 -1.98 -28.62 -1.79
N LEU A 10 -0.91 -28.84 -1.02
CA LEU A 10 -0.99 -29.14 0.41
C LEU A 10 -1.66 -28.03 1.22
N ALA A 11 -1.35 -26.77 0.91
CA ALA A 11 -2.01 -25.63 1.55
C ALA A 11 -3.50 -25.56 1.23
N ARG A 12 -3.88 -25.79 -0.03
CA ARG A 12 -5.29 -25.81 -0.44
C ARG A 12 -6.06 -26.99 0.18
N ALA A 13 -5.42 -28.15 0.35
CA ALA A 13 -5.99 -29.28 1.06
C ALA A 13 -6.11 -29.06 2.58
N GLY A 14 -5.63 -27.92 3.09
CA GLY A 14 -5.69 -27.58 4.51
C GLY A 14 -4.75 -28.40 5.39
N VAL A 15 -3.68 -28.95 4.81
CA VAL A 15 -2.64 -29.71 5.53
C VAL A 15 -1.78 -28.78 6.39
N ALA A 16 -1.25 -27.74 5.77
CA ALA A 16 -0.39 -26.75 6.44
C ALA A 16 -0.32 -25.46 5.62
N ALA A 17 0.04 -24.34 6.25
CA ALA A 17 0.37 -23.12 5.52
C ALA A 17 1.49 -23.38 4.52
N ARG A 18 1.49 -22.66 3.38
CA ARG A 18 2.41 -22.93 2.25
C ARG A 18 3.88 -23.09 2.65
N ARG A 19 4.41 -22.25 3.54
CA ARG A 19 5.80 -22.35 4.02
C ARG A 19 6.03 -23.56 4.92
N LYS A 20 5.07 -23.87 5.78
CA LYS A 20 5.13 -25.07 6.63
C LYS A 20 5.00 -26.34 5.79
N ALA A 21 4.25 -26.30 4.70
CA ALA A 21 4.21 -27.39 3.71
C ALA A 21 5.56 -27.59 3.00
N GLU A 22 6.35 -26.55 2.77
CA GLU A 22 7.73 -26.69 2.24
C GLU A 22 8.63 -27.44 3.24
N ASN A 23 8.46 -27.21 4.54
CA ASN A 23 9.18 -27.98 5.57
C ASN A 23 8.77 -29.46 5.54
N LEU A 24 7.48 -29.77 5.48
CA LEU A 24 7.00 -31.16 5.39
C LEU A 24 7.58 -31.92 4.19
N ILE A 25 7.68 -31.23 3.04
CA ILE A 25 8.31 -31.81 1.84
C ILE A 25 9.80 -32.05 2.08
N THR A 26 10.50 -31.08 2.66
CA THR A 26 11.94 -31.17 2.92
C THR A 26 12.27 -32.24 3.97
N GLU A 27 11.38 -32.48 4.93
CA GLU A 27 11.44 -33.56 5.93
C GLU A 27 11.14 -34.95 5.35
N GLY A 28 10.79 -35.06 4.06
CA GLY A 28 10.49 -36.33 3.40
C GLY A 28 9.13 -36.93 3.79
N ARG A 29 8.25 -36.15 4.44
CA ARG A 29 6.95 -36.61 4.95
C ARG A 29 5.85 -36.61 3.90
N VAL A 30 6.15 -36.12 2.70
CA VAL A 30 5.19 -36.02 1.60
C VAL A 30 5.62 -36.97 0.49
N THR A 31 4.69 -37.81 0.03
CA THR A 31 4.92 -38.69 -1.12
C THR A 31 3.95 -38.37 -2.25
N VAL A 32 4.44 -38.44 -3.50
CA VAL A 32 3.65 -38.34 -4.73
C VAL A 32 3.81 -39.66 -5.47
N ASN A 33 2.70 -40.36 -5.71
CA ASN A 33 2.69 -41.67 -6.37
C ASN A 33 3.65 -42.69 -5.72
N GLY A 34 3.77 -42.65 -4.40
CA GLY A 34 4.62 -43.54 -3.61
C GLY A 34 6.11 -43.15 -3.55
N LYS A 35 6.53 -42.06 -4.19
CA LYS A 35 7.90 -41.53 -4.11
C LYS A 35 7.95 -40.33 -3.18
N VAL A 36 9.01 -40.22 -2.37
CA VAL A 36 9.23 -39.06 -1.50
C VAL A 36 9.44 -37.82 -2.38
N ALA A 37 8.67 -36.78 -2.11
CA ALA A 37 8.68 -35.55 -2.90
C ALA A 37 9.84 -34.63 -2.51
N VAL A 38 10.29 -33.81 -3.45
CA VAL A 38 11.36 -32.82 -3.22
C VAL A 38 10.85 -31.38 -3.32
N LEU A 39 11.56 -30.45 -2.67
CA LEU A 39 11.16 -29.05 -2.66
C LEU A 39 11.10 -28.46 -4.07
N GLY A 40 9.93 -27.93 -4.44
CA GLY A 40 9.70 -27.31 -5.75
C GLY A 40 9.05 -28.22 -6.78
N GLU A 41 8.88 -29.50 -6.47
CA GLU A 41 8.15 -30.47 -7.29
C GLU A 41 6.70 -30.03 -7.54
N LYS A 42 6.16 -30.48 -8.66
CA LYS A 42 4.79 -30.21 -9.08
C LYS A 42 4.02 -31.52 -9.22
N ALA A 43 2.73 -31.48 -8.90
CA ALA A 43 1.82 -32.60 -9.05
C ALA A 43 0.48 -32.11 -9.61
N ASP A 44 -0.29 -33.02 -10.20
CA ASP A 44 -1.70 -32.80 -10.51
C ASP A 44 -2.56 -33.54 -9.46
N PRO A 45 -3.26 -32.82 -8.57
CA PRO A 45 -4.08 -33.46 -7.53
C PRO A 45 -5.29 -34.24 -8.07
N ALA A 46 -5.64 -34.11 -9.35
CA ALA A 46 -6.70 -34.88 -9.98
C ALA A 46 -6.22 -36.27 -10.46
N VAL A 47 -4.92 -36.42 -10.70
CA VAL A 47 -4.32 -37.64 -11.28
C VAL A 47 -3.37 -38.31 -10.28
N ASP A 48 -2.53 -37.51 -9.63
CA ASP A 48 -1.49 -37.99 -8.73
C ASP A 48 -2.02 -38.34 -7.34
N SER A 49 -1.52 -39.43 -6.79
CA SER A 49 -1.75 -39.84 -5.40
C SER A 49 -0.78 -39.12 -4.48
N ILE A 50 -1.24 -38.06 -3.84
CA ILE A 50 -0.45 -37.27 -2.89
C ILE A 50 -0.79 -37.73 -1.47
N LYS A 51 0.22 -38.11 -0.68
CA LYS A 51 0.09 -38.48 0.73
C LYS A 51 1.01 -37.65 1.62
N VAL A 52 0.56 -37.39 2.84
CA VAL A 52 1.35 -36.78 3.92
C VAL A 52 1.28 -37.71 5.11
N ASP A 53 2.43 -38.15 5.63
CA ASP A 53 2.50 -39.17 6.70
C ASP A 53 1.61 -40.39 6.38
N ASP A 54 1.75 -40.92 5.15
CA ASP A 54 0.99 -42.02 4.57
C ASP A 54 -0.53 -41.83 4.41
N LYS A 55 -1.06 -40.67 4.81
CA LYS A 55 -2.48 -40.32 4.64
C LYS A 55 -2.69 -39.58 3.32
N ARG A 56 -3.55 -40.13 2.46
CA ARG A 56 -3.90 -39.50 1.18
C ARG A 56 -4.64 -38.18 1.43
N ILE A 57 -4.18 -37.11 0.80
CA ILE A 57 -4.89 -35.83 0.87
C ILE A 57 -6.08 -35.87 -0.10
N GLN A 58 -7.21 -35.32 0.34
CA GLN A 58 -8.34 -35.09 -0.54
C GLN A 58 -8.17 -33.76 -1.24
N ALA A 59 -8.53 -33.69 -2.53
CA ALA A 59 -8.66 -32.42 -3.22
C ALA A 59 -9.77 -31.61 -2.54
N ALA A 60 -9.50 -30.36 -2.19
CA ALA A 60 -10.50 -29.48 -1.59
C ALA A 60 -11.68 -29.31 -2.56
N THR A 61 -12.87 -29.72 -2.14
CA THR A 61 -14.07 -29.84 -2.98
C THR A 61 -14.88 -28.55 -3.06
N SER A 62 -14.63 -27.56 -2.19
CA SER A 62 -15.32 -26.28 -2.23
C SER A 62 -14.37 -25.13 -1.91
N GLN A 63 -14.56 -24.02 -2.62
CA GLN A 63 -13.90 -22.75 -2.33
C GLN A 63 -14.85 -21.87 -1.53
N ARG A 64 -14.37 -21.28 -0.44
CA ARG A 64 -15.14 -20.38 0.41
C ARG A 64 -14.71 -18.94 0.17
N TYR A 65 -15.70 -18.05 0.15
CA TYR A 65 -15.48 -16.62 -0.03
C TYR A 65 -16.32 -15.85 0.98
N LEU A 66 -15.66 -15.30 1.99
CA LEU A 66 -16.32 -14.60 3.08
C LEU A 66 -15.98 -13.12 3.06
N LEU A 67 -16.97 -12.30 3.40
CA LEU A 67 -16.81 -10.89 3.73
C LEU A 67 -16.95 -10.72 5.24
N LEU A 68 -15.91 -10.23 5.88
CA LEU A 68 -15.87 -9.87 7.29
C LEU A 68 -15.84 -8.34 7.43
N ASN A 69 -16.69 -7.75 8.26
CA ASN A 69 -16.49 -6.37 8.70
C ASN A 69 -15.60 -6.39 9.95
N LYS A 70 -14.29 -6.27 9.75
CA LYS A 70 -13.28 -6.42 10.81
C LYS A 70 -13.41 -5.32 11.88
N PRO A 71 -13.47 -5.67 13.18
CA PRO A 71 -13.36 -4.72 14.29
C PRO A 71 -11.92 -4.27 14.56
N ARG A 72 -11.74 -3.17 15.32
CA ARG A 72 -10.44 -2.83 15.90
C ARG A 72 -10.04 -3.87 16.94
N GLY A 73 -8.75 -3.93 17.22
CA GLY A 73 -8.22 -4.81 18.25
C GLY A 73 -8.01 -6.24 17.76
N TYR A 74 -8.13 -6.50 16.46
CA TYR A 74 -7.87 -7.81 15.87
C TYR A 74 -6.73 -7.72 14.85
N LEU A 75 -5.80 -8.67 14.90
CA LEU A 75 -4.72 -8.80 13.94
C LEU A 75 -5.22 -9.50 12.67
N THR A 76 -4.89 -8.95 11.49
CA THR A 76 -5.11 -9.66 10.22
C THR A 76 -3.98 -10.66 9.96
N ALA A 77 -4.07 -11.80 10.64
CA ALA A 77 -3.18 -12.94 10.50
C ALA A 77 -3.98 -14.23 10.75
N VAL A 78 -3.43 -15.37 10.30
CA VAL A 78 -4.01 -16.70 10.60
C VAL A 78 -3.68 -17.09 12.04
N GLU A 79 -2.41 -16.91 12.43
CA GLU A 79 -1.86 -17.22 13.75
C GLU A 79 -1.07 -16.00 14.28
N ASP A 80 -0.96 -15.88 15.60
CA ASP A 80 -0.13 -14.86 16.28
C ASP A 80 0.65 -15.48 17.44
N GLU A 81 1.98 -15.37 17.40
CA GLU A 81 2.87 -15.91 18.43
C GLU A 81 2.77 -15.16 19.76
N ALA A 82 2.37 -13.89 19.73
CA ALA A 82 2.22 -13.03 20.91
C ALA A 82 0.84 -13.14 21.58
N GLY A 83 -0.01 -14.09 21.15
CA GLY A 83 -1.31 -14.36 21.76
C GLY A 83 -2.38 -13.27 21.54
N ARG A 84 -2.17 -12.33 20.61
CA ARG A 84 -3.16 -11.30 20.29
C ARG A 84 -4.32 -11.91 19.50
N PRO A 85 -5.55 -11.40 19.68
CA PRO A 85 -6.69 -11.90 18.93
C PRO A 85 -6.54 -11.66 17.42
N THR A 86 -6.80 -12.71 16.63
CA THR A 86 -6.71 -12.66 15.16
C THR A 86 -8.10 -12.68 14.53
N VAL A 87 -8.21 -12.20 13.30
CA VAL A 87 -9.48 -12.23 12.54
C VAL A 87 -10.07 -13.64 12.39
N MET A 88 -9.26 -14.69 12.53
CA MET A 88 -9.73 -16.09 12.48
C MET A 88 -10.61 -16.46 13.67
N GLN A 89 -10.46 -15.78 14.81
CA GLN A 89 -11.31 -16.01 15.99
C GLN A 89 -12.76 -15.58 15.73
N LEU A 90 -12.98 -14.63 14.81
CA LEU A 90 -14.30 -14.17 14.40
C LEU A 90 -15.00 -15.14 13.44
N VAL A 91 -14.26 -16.10 12.87
CA VAL A 91 -14.80 -17.09 11.93
C VAL A 91 -15.27 -18.33 12.70
N PRO A 92 -16.42 -18.95 12.35
CA PRO A 92 -16.86 -20.22 12.93
C PRO A 92 -15.79 -21.31 12.80
N GLN A 93 -15.57 -22.09 13.86
CA GLN A 93 -14.46 -23.05 13.92
C GLN A 93 -14.43 -24.03 12.74
N HIS A 94 -15.60 -24.52 12.31
CA HIS A 94 -15.73 -25.45 11.20
C HIS A 94 -15.39 -24.84 9.82
N TRP A 95 -15.30 -23.51 9.71
CA TRP A 95 -14.88 -22.82 8.49
C TRP A 95 -13.42 -22.41 8.50
N ARG A 96 -12.74 -22.37 9.65
CA ARG A 96 -11.38 -21.81 9.77
C ARG A 96 -10.33 -22.55 8.94
N LYS A 97 -10.53 -23.84 8.67
CA LYS A 97 -9.55 -24.67 7.97
C LYS A 97 -9.27 -24.09 6.57
N ALA A 98 -8.00 -23.89 6.25
CA ALA A 98 -7.49 -23.35 4.99
C ALA A 98 -7.84 -21.88 4.64
N LEU A 99 -8.73 -21.22 5.38
CA LEU A 99 -9.05 -19.81 5.14
C LEU A 99 -7.85 -18.90 5.43
N ILE A 100 -7.62 -17.96 4.51
CA ILE A 100 -6.62 -16.90 4.61
C ILE A 100 -7.26 -15.53 4.40
N PRO A 101 -6.77 -14.47 5.08
CA PRO A 101 -7.19 -13.11 4.80
C PRO A 101 -6.64 -12.61 3.46
N VAL A 102 -7.49 -11.95 2.69
CA VAL A 102 -7.15 -11.33 1.41
C VAL A 102 -6.60 -9.91 1.66
N GLY A 103 -5.27 -9.81 1.69
CA GLY A 103 -4.59 -8.60 2.11
C GLY A 103 -4.68 -8.39 3.61
N ARG A 104 -4.34 -7.18 4.08
CA ARG A 104 -4.26 -6.88 5.51
C ARG A 104 -4.97 -5.57 5.85
N LEU A 105 -5.52 -5.50 7.05
CA LEU A 105 -5.91 -4.26 7.72
C LEU A 105 -5.10 -4.14 9.00
N ASP A 106 -4.69 -2.92 9.35
CA ASP A 106 -3.95 -2.69 10.59
C ASP A 106 -4.82 -3.05 11.82
N TYR A 107 -4.16 -3.31 12.95
CA TYR A 107 -4.81 -3.68 14.21
C TYR A 107 -5.89 -2.67 14.64
N GLN A 108 -5.65 -1.37 14.43
CA GLN A 108 -6.55 -0.26 14.76
C GLN A 108 -7.43 0.20 13.59
N THR A 109 -7.48 -0.58 12.49
CA THR A 109 -8.29 -0.27 11.31
C THR A 109 -9.48 -1.22 11.23
N GLU A 110 -10.65 -0.64 10.95
CA GLU A 110 -11.93 -1.35 10.82
C GLU A 110 -12.29 -1.58 9.36
N GLY A 111 -13.32 -2.39 9.13
CA GLY A 111 -14.04 -2.44 7.87
C GLY A 111 -13.86 -3.74 7.10
N LEU A 112 -14.30 -3.71 5.85
CA LEU A 112 -14.44 -4.90 5.02
C LEU A 112 -13.09 -5.61 4.81
N LEU A 113 -13.04 -6.91 5.03
CA LEU A 113 -11.92 -7.81 4.81
C LEU A 113 -12.45 -9.10 4.20
N LEU A 114 -11.85 -9.52 3.10
CA LEU A 114 -12.18 -10.80 2.48
C LEU A 114 -11.36 -11.92 3.13
N LEU A 115 -11.98 -13.08 3.29
CA LEU A 115 -11.34 -14.33 3.70
C LEU A 115 -11.69 -15.41 2.68
N THR A 116 -10.72 -16.24 2.30
CA THR A 116 -10.94 -17.30 1.31
C THR A 116 -9.90 -18.41 1.46
N ASP A 117 -10.21 -19.61 0.97
CA ASP A 117 -9.26 -20.70 0.73
C ASP A 117 -8.74 -20.71 -0.73
N ASP A 118 -9.28 -19.85 -1.60
CA ASP A 118 -8.79 -19.60 -2.96
C ASP A 118 -7.61 -18.63 -2.94
N GLY A 119 -6.40 -19.19 -2.89
CA GLY A 119 -5.16 -18.43 -2.94
C GLY A 119 -4.96 -17.63 -4.24
N GLU A 120 -5.53 -18.06 -5.37
CA GLU A 120 -5.42 -17.33 -6.63
C GLU A 120 -6.31 -16.08 -6.60
N PHE A 121 -7.56 -16.23 -6.17
CA PHE A 121 -8.46 -15.10 -5.93
C PHE A 121 -7.85 -14.11 -4.93
N ALA A 122 -7.31 -14.60 -3.81
CA ALA A 122 -6.66 -13.77 -2.81
C ALA A 122 -5.50 -12.95 -3.40
N GLN A 123 -4.67 -13.57 -4.25
CA GLN A 123 -3.58 -12.89 -4.94
C GLN A 123 -4.09 -11.83 -5.93
N ARG A 124 -5.13 -12.16 -6.72
CA ARG A 124 -5.72 -11.24 -7.70
C ARG A 124 -6.28 -9.98 -7.05
N ILE A 125 -6.95 -10.10 -5.90
CA ILE A 125 -7.55 -8.95 -5.21
C ILE A 125 -6.50 -8.12 -4.45
N SER A 126 -5.53 -8.77 -3.81
CA SER A 126 -4.58 -8.08 -2.94
C SER A 126 -3.44 -7.39 -3.70
N HIS A 127 -2.95 -7.98 -4.79
CA HIS A 127 -1.72 -7.53 -5.43
C HIS A 127 -1.93 -6.28 -6.32
N PRO A 128 -1.10 -5.22 -6.19
CA PRO A 128 -1.29 -3.95 -6.90
C PRO A 128 -1.37 -4.06 -8.44
N ARG A 129 -0.66 -5.05 -9.03
CA ARG A 129 -0.67 -5.29 -10.50
C ARG A 129 -2.06 -5.51 -11.10
N TYR A 130 -3.00 -6.00 -10.31
CA TYR A 130 -4.38 -6.25 -10.76
C TYR A 130 -5.29 -5.04 -10.51
N GLY A 131 -4.77 -3.98 -9.89
CA GLY A 131 -5.46 -2.70 -9.74
C GLY A 131 -6.82 -2.76 -9.03
N CYS A 132 -7.08 -3.78 -8.22
CA CYS A 132 -8.28 -3.80 -7.39
C CYS A 132 -8.20 -2.64 -6.40
N HIS A 133 -9.07 -1.64 -6.56
CA HIS A 133 -9.09 -0.45 -5.72
C HIS A 133 -9.67 -0.76 -4.34
N LYS A 134 -9.25 -0.02 -3.32
CA LYS A 134 -9.78 -0.11 -1.95
C LYS A 134 -10.17 1.30 -1.53
N THR A 135 -11.40 1.46 -1.05
CA THR A 135 -11.91 2.75 -0.58
C THR A 135 -11.97 2.76 0.94
N TYR A 136 -11.41 3.81 1.52
CA TYR A 136 -11.37 4.04 2.96
C TYR A 136 -12.12 5.32 3.32
N GLU A 137 -12.90 5.27 4.39
CA GLU A 137 -13.33 6.47 5.10
C GLU A 137 -12.27 6.81 6.14
N VAL A 138 -11.80 8.05 6.08
CA VAL A 138 -10.65 8.54 6.84
C VAL A 138 -11.07 9.78 7.61
N LYS A 139 -11.09 9.68 8.94
CA LYS A 139 -11.24 10.84 9.82
C LYS A 139 -9.86 11.37 10.17
N VAL A 140 -9.60 12.64 9.88
CA VAL A 140 -8.32 13.31 10.20
C VAL A 140 -8.53 14.45 11.16
N LYS A 141 -7.49 14.79 11.92
CA LYS A 141 -7.47 15.98 12.79
C LYS A 141 -7.37 17.23 11.91
N GLY A 142 -8.22 18.22 12.15
CA GLY A 142 -8.25 19.48 11.41
C GLY A 142 -8.81 19.35 10.00
N THR A 143 -8.56 20.38 9.19
CA THR A 143 -8.99 20.47 7.80
C THR A 143 -7.76 20.70 6.91
N PRO A 144 -7.28 19.66 6.20
CA PRO A 144 -6.21 19.82 5.22
C PRO A 144 -6.54 20.88 4.17
N GLU A 145 -5.53 21.65 3.78
CA GLU A 145 -5.63 22.54 2.62
C GLU A 145 -5.68 21.73 1.32
N GLU A 146 -6.35 22.27 0.30
CA GLU A 146 -6.50 21.59 -0.99
C GLU A 146 -5.14 21.33 -1.67
N ALA A 147 -4.17 22.22 -1.48
CA ALA A 147 -2.81 22.06 -2.00
C ALA A 147 -2.11 20.83 -1.41
N ASP A 148 -2.31 20.54 -0.12
CA ASP A 148 -1.75 19.36 0.53
C ASP A 148 -2.48 18.08 0.08
N LEU A 149 -3.80 18.14 -0.08
CA LEU A 149 -4.56 17.03 -0.66
C LEU A 149 -4.08 16.71 -2.08
N ASP A 150 -3.80 17.71 -2.90
CA ASP A 150 -3.23 17.55 -4.23
C ASP A 150 -1.86 16.88 -4.23
N ARG A 151 -1.01 17.21 -3.24
CA ARG A 151 0.28 16.52 -3.05
C ARG A 151 0.07 15.04 -2.75
N LEU A 152 -0.91 14.70 -1.90
CA LEU A 152 -1.26 13.31 -1.61
C LEU A 152 -1.82 12.58 -2.85
N ARG A 153 -2.70 13.22 -3.63
CA ARG A 153 -3.27 12.66 -4.87
C ARG A 153 -2.20 12.34 -5.91
N LYS A 154 -1.17 13.19 -6.05
CA LYS A 154 -0.01 12.98 -6.94
C LYS A 154 1.00 11.94 -6.43
N GLY A 155 0.78 11.44 -5.21
CA GLY A 155 1.65 10.49 -4.53
C GLY A 155 2.83 11.15 -3.83
N ILE A 156 3.23 10.55 -2.71
CA ILE A 156 4.32 11.01 -1.85
C ILE A 156 5.32 9.88 -1.62
N VAL A 157 6.53 10.19 -1.16
CA VAL A 157 7.52 9.15 -0.83
C VAL A 157 7.17 8.55 0.53
N ILE A 158 7.03 7.23 0.60
CA ILE A 158 6.90 6.46 1.84
C ILE A 158 7.92 5.33 1.77
N GLU A 159 8.75 5.18 2.81
CA GLU A 159 9.80 4.13 2.87
C GLU A 159 10.69 4.12 1.61
N GLY A 160 11.11 5.29 1.14
CA GLY A 160 11.98 5.45 -0.02
C GLY A 160 11.32 5.22 -1.39
N LYS A 161 10.02 4.91 -1.45
CA LYS A 161 9.29 4.70 -2.71
C LYS A 161 8.12 5.66 -2.83
N ARG A 162 7.95 6.31 -3.99
CA ARG A 162 6.77 7.13 -4.25
C ARG A 162 5.51 6.27 -4.32
N THR A 163 4.42 6.68 -3.66
CA THR A 163 3.12 6.03 -3.75
C THR A 163 2.51 6.24 -5.14
N SER A 164 1.66 5.31 -5.55
CA SER A 164 0.82 5.50 -6.74
C SER A 164 -0.14 6.68 -6.53
N PRO A 165 -0.58 7.33 -7.62
CA PRO A 165 -1.65 8.32 -7.53
C PRO A 165 -2.91 7.74 -6.87
N CYS A 166 -3.61 8.57 -6.11
CA CYS A 166 -4.81 8.18 -5.40
C CYS A 166 -5.93 9.21 -5.60
N ARG A 167 -7.16 8.82 -5.27
CA ARG A 167 -8.30 9.73 -5.23
C ARG A 167 -8.64 10.04 -3.78
N ILE A 168 -8.80 11.32 -3.48
CA ILE A 168 -9.21 11.82 -2.17
C ILE A 168 -10.38 12.76 -2.39
N THR A 169 -11.53 12.39 -1.84
CA THR A 169 -12.78 13.15 -1.95
C THR A 169 -13.23 13.56 -0.56
N TRP A 170 -13.52 14.84 -0.37
CA TRP A 170 -14.10 15.34 0.88
C TRP A 170 -15.50 14.75 1.10
N MET A 171 -15.85 14.43 2.36
CA MET A 171 -17.18 13.89 2.71
C MET A 171 -17.95 14.82 3.65
N LYS A 172 -17.39 15.13 4.81
CA LYS A 172 -18.02 15.95 5.85
C LYS A 172 -16.99 16.49 6.82
N SER A 173 -17.33 17.57 7.52
CA SER A 173 -16.59 18.07 8.69
C SER A 173 -17.38 17.81 9.97
N THR A 174 -16.70 17.70 11.10
CA THR A 174 -17.29 17.72 12.44
C THR A 174 -16.63 18.84 13.22
N GLY A 175 -17.42 19.85 13.62
CA GLY A 175 -16.96 21.12 14.21
C GLY A 175 -16.85 22.24 13.18
N SER A 176 -16.78 23.49 13.65
CA SER A 176 -16.51 24.64 12.78
C SER A 176 -15.06 24.59 12.27
N ARG A 177 -14.82 25.15 11.07
CA ARG A 177 -13.52 25.08 10.38
C ARG A 177 -12.41 25.81 11.15
N ASP A 178 -12.82 26.73 12.03
CA ASP A 178 -11.99 27.66 12.79
C ASP A 178 -11.89 27.31 14.28
N GLU A 179 -12.58 26.26 14.75
CA GLU A 179 -12.44 25.75 16.11
C GLU A 179 -11.22 24.84 16.25
N GLU A 180 -10.44 25.10 17.29
CA GLU A 180 -9.32 24.28 17.77
C GLU A 180 -9.82 22.87 18.18
N GLY A 181 -10.03 21.98 17.20
CA GLY A 181 -10.62 20.65 17.45
C GLY A 181 -11.44 20.05 16.31
N GLY A 182 -11.70 20.79 15.24
CA GLY A 182 -12.43 20.31 14.06
C GLY A 182 -11.80 19.05 13.45
N ASN A 183 -12.63 18.17 12.87
CA ASN A 183 -12.16 16.97 12.18
C ASN A 183 -12.83 16.81 10.83
N THR A 184 -12.06 16.41 9.83
CA THR A 184 -12.57 16.21 8.48
C THR A 184 -12.60 14.74 8.11
N TRP A 185 -13.64 14.34 7.38
CA TRP A 185 -13.80 13.02 6.81
C TRP A 185 -13.53 13.05 5.30
N PHE A 186 -12.72 12.11 4.83
CA PHE A 186 -12.41 11.92 3.43
C PHE A 186 -12.69 10.47 3.00
N ALA A 187 -13.14 10.30 1.76
CA ALA A 187 -13.08 9.03 1.05
C ALA A 187 -11.76 8.96 0.29
N VAL A 188 -10.94 7.94 0.60
CA VAL A 188 -9.61 7.75 0.02
C VAL A 188 -9.59 6.43 -0.73
N GLU A 189 -9.34 6.48 -2.03
CA GLU A 189 -9.29 5.32 -2.92
C GLU A 189 -7.86 5.02 -3.35
N LEU A 190 -7.40 3.80 -3.05
CA LEU A 190 -6.04 3.33 -3.32
C LEU A 190 -6.05 2.07 -4.19
N SER A 191 -5.14 1.99 -5.16
CA SER A 191 -4.90 0.78 -5.96
C SER A 191 -3.79 -0.12 -5.39
N GLU A 192 -2.98 0.41 -4.47
CA GLU A 192 -1.95 -0.32 -3.73
C GLU A 192 -2.29 -0.39 -2.23
N GLY A 193 -1.56 -1.22 -1.49
CA GLY A 193 -1.76 -1.42 -0.06
C GLY A 193 -0.45 -1.56 0.69
N ARG A 194 0.34 -0.49 0.75
CA ARG A 194 1.57 -0.47 1.55
C ARG A 194 1.26 -0.40 3.04
N THR A 195 2.22 -0.82 3.87
CA THR A 195 2.09 -0.80 5.32
C THR A 195 1.69 0.60 5.80
N ARG A 196 0.56 0.72 6.50
CA ARG A 196 0.05 1.97 7.10
C ARG A 196 -0.03 3.17 6.14
N GLN A 197 -0.18 2.93 4.84
CA GLN A 197 -0.08 3.96 3.78
C GLN A 197 -0.96 5.20 4.03
N VAL A 198 -2.25 5.02 4.28
CA VAL A 198 -3.19 6.15 4.51
C VAL A 198 -2.77 6.96 5.73
N ARG A 199 -2.36 6.28 6.83
CA ARG A 199 -1.96 6.96 8.07
C ARG A 199 -0.71 7.79 7.85
N GLU A 200 0.27 7.23 7.16
CA GLU A 200 1.52 7.92 6.82
C GLU A 200 1.28 9.10 5.87
N MET A 201 0.42 8.95 4.86
CA MET A 201 0.07 10.03 3.93
C MET A 201 -0.42 11.27 4.65
N PHE A 202 -1.42 11.11 5.50
CA PHE A 202 -2.02 12.22 6.24
C PHE A 202 -1.13 12.72 7.39
N PHE A 203 -0.30 11.87 7.98
CA PHE A 203 0.70 12.30 8.95
C PHE A 203 1.71 13.29 8.35
N ARG A 204 2.15 13.07 7.10
CA ARG A 204 3.13 13.95 6.43
C ARG A 204 2.63 15.33 6.08
N ILE A 205 1.32 15.53 6.03
CA ILE A 205 0.70 16.85 5.87
C ILE A 205 0.19 17.38 7.22
N ALA A 206 0.70 16.87 8.35
CA ALA A 206 0.34 17.28 9.71
C ALA A 206 -1.14 17.08 10.12
N HIS A 207 -1.87 16.22 9.42
CA HIS A 207 -3.28 15.90 9.72
C HIS A 207 -3.46 14.42 10.10
N PRO A 208 -2.96 13.95 11.26
CA PRO A 208 -2.95 12.54 11.60
C PRO A 208 -4.36 11.90 11.58
N VAL A 209 -4.42 10.66 11.11
CA VAL A 209 -5.65 9.87 11.01
C VAL A 209 -6.13 9.38 12.37
N GLN A 210 -7.33 9.79 12.76
CA GLN A 210 -8.00 9.38 14.01
C GLN A 210 -8.84 8.10 13.84
N LYS A 211 -9.57 7.98 12.73
CA LYS A 211 -10.37 6.80 12.41
C LYS A 211 -10.12 6.40 10.97
N LEU A 212 -10.00 5.10 10.73
CA LEU A 212 -9.79 4.52 9.41
C LEU A 212 -10.68 3.29 9.26
N ARG A 213 -11.56 3.31 8.27
CA ARG A 213 -12.45 2.20 7.96
C ARG A 213 -12.38 1.89 6.47
N ARG A 214 -12.12 0.63 6.09
CA ARG A 214 -12.28 0.20 4.70
C ARG A 214 -13.75 -0.07 4.42
N VAL A 215 -14.33 0.68 3.50
CA VAL A 215 -15.77 0.60 3.16
C VAL A 215 -16.03 -0.07 1.81
N ALA A 216 -14.99 -0.22 0.98
CA ALA A 216 -15.12 -0.92 -0.30
C ALA A 216 -13.86 -1.70 -0.69
N ILE A 217 -14.07 -2.82 -1.40
CA ILE A 217 -13.03 -3.60 -2.08
C ILE A 217 -13.46 -3.75 -3.54
N GLY A 218 -12.84 -2.97 -4.43
CA GLY A 218 -13.28 -2.81 -5.81
C GLY A 218 -14.75 -2.39 -5.85
N PRO A 219 -15.61 -3.13 -6.58
CA PRO A 219 -17.05 -2.85 -6.62
C PRO A 219 -17.80 -3.31 -5.35
N LEU A 220 -17.20 -4.14 -4.50
CA LEU A 220 -17.87 -4.69 -3.32
C LEU A 220 -17.98 -3.63 -2.23
N ARG A 221 -19.20 -3.41 -1.76
CA ARG A 221 -19.56 -2.57 -0.61
C ARG A 221 -20.61 -3.30 0.20
N ASP A 222 -20.58 -3.08 1.51
CA ASP A 222 -21.60 -3.58 2.41
C ASP A 222 -21.70 -2.65 3.61
N THR A 223 -22.74 -1.84 3.63
CA THR A 223 -23.02 -0.89 4.70
C THR A 223 -23.87 -1.50 5.81
N GLU A 224 -24.52 -2.62 5.53
CA GLU A 224 -25.47 -3.29 6.44
C GLU A 224 -24.76 -4.31 7.33
N LEU A 225 -23.65 -4.90 6.85
CA LEU A 225 -22.86 -5.87 7.62
C LEU A 225 -22.32 -5.24 8.92
N PRO A 226 -22.80 -5.70 10.10
CA PRO A 226 -22.37 -5.15 11.38
C PRO A 226 -20.89 -5.39 11.65
N VAL A 227 -20.28 -4.55 12.49
CA VAL A 227 -18.87 -4.72 12.89
C VAL A 227 -18.71 -6.04 13.65
N GLY A 228 -17.71 -6.84 13.28
CA GLY A 228 -17.48 -8.18 13.82
C GLY A 228 -18.23 -9.29 13.07
N ALA A 229 -19.28 -8.95 12.32
CA ALA A 229 -20.06 -9.92 11.58
C ALA A 229 -19.38 -10.31 10.26
N LEU A 230 -19.73 -11.50 9.80
CA LEU A 230 -19.29 -12.05 8.53
C LEU A 230 -20.45 -12.71 7.79
N ARG A 231 -20.31 -12.80 6.47
CA ARG A 231 -21.22 -13.53 5.59
C ARG A 231 -20.47 -14.11 4.41
N GLU A 232 -21.10 -15.04 3.70
CA GLU A 232 -20.61 -15.49 2.41
C GLU A 232 -20.87 -14.42 1.33
N LEU A 233 -20.00 -14.39 0.32
CA LEU A 233 -20.22 -13.60 -0.89
C LEU A 233 -21.23 -14.31 -1.79
N SER A 234 -22.12 -13.53 -2.40
CA SER A 234 -22.97 -14.02 -3.48
C SER A 234 -22.17 -14.24 -4.77
N ASP A 235 -22.67 -15.11 -5.65
CA ASP A 235 -22.06 -15.34 -6.97
C ASP A 235 -21.94 -14.06 -7.80
N ARG A 236 -22.92 -13.16 -7.66
CA ARG A 236 -22.90 -11.84 -8.30
C ARG A 236 -21.72 -10.99 -7.81
N GLU A 237 -21.48 -10.94 -6.51
CA GLU A 237 -20.35 -10.20 -5.92
C GLU A 237 -19.01 -10.80 -6.36
N LEU A 238 -18.90 -12.13 -6.40
CA LEU A 238 -17.73 -12.84 -6.90
C LEU A 238 -17.44 -12.50 -8.36
N ALA A 239 -18.46 -12.53 -9.22
CA ALA A 239 -18.34 -12.18 -10.62
C ALA A 239 -17.87 -10.72 -10.81
N LEU A 240 -18.40 -9.79 -10.00
CA LEU A 240 -17.99 -8.39 -10.03
C LEU A 240 -16.52 -8.20 -9.62
N LEU A 241 -16.07 -8.88 -8.57
CA LEU A 241 -14.68 -8.83 -8.10
C LEU A 241 -13.71 -9.42 -9.13
N ARG A 242 -14.05 -10.57 -9.73
CA ARG A 242 -13.25 -11.19 -10.80
C ARG A 242 -13.09 -10.24 -11.99
N LYS A 243 -14.21 -9.72 -12.49
CA LYS A 243 -14.24 -8.75 -13.62
C LYS A 243 -13.45 -7.48 -13.32
N ALA A 244 -13.47 -6.99 -12.07
CA ALA A 244 -12.71 -5.81 -11.68
C ALA A 244 -11.19 -6.03 -11.76
N THR A 245 -10.71 -7.26 -11.49
CA THR A 245 -9.28 -7.60 -11.57
C THR A 245 -8.80 -7.93 -12.99
N GLU A 246 -9.67 -8.44 -13.87
CA GLU A 246 -9.32 -8.83 -15.24
C GLU A 246 -9.08 -7.62 -16.16
N LYS A 247 -9.94 -6.60 -16.05
CA LYS A 247 -9.87 -5.39 -16.89
C LYS A 247 -8.53 -4.66 -16.77
N VAL A 248 -7.87 -4.75 -15.62
CA VAL A 248 -6.58 -4.10 -15.38
C VAL A 248 -5.44 -4.87 -16.06
N VAL A 249 -5.48 -6.20 -16.04
CA VAL A 249 -4.48 -7.04 -16.70
C VAL A 249 -4.48 -6.77 -18.21
N ALA A 250 -5.66 -6.75 -18.84
CA ALA A 250 -5.80 -6.45 -20.26
C ALA A 250 -5.30 -5.05 -20.66
N LYS A 251 -5.33 -4.08 -19.73
CA LYS A 251 -4.77 -2.74 -19.94
C LYS A 251 -3.25 -2.70 -19.76
N ALA A 252 -2.71 -3.51 -18.86
CA ALA A 252 -1.28 -3.60 -18.59
C ALA A 252 -0.51 -4.42 -19.65
N THR A 253 -1.15 -5.39 -20.30
CA THR A 253 -0.53 -6.26 -21.32
C THR A 253 -0.60 -5.69 -22.74
N LYS A 254 -1.31 -4.58 -22.99
CA LYS A 254 -1.21 -3.89 -24.28
C LYS A 254 0.22 -3.32 -24.41
N PRO A 255 1.00 -3.73 -25.44
CA PRO A 255 2.30 -3.12 -25.67
C PRO A 255 2.10 -1.62 -25.86
N ARG A 256 2.80 -0.81 -25.06
CA ARG A 256 2.89 0.64 -25.31
C ARG A 256 3.40 0.80 -26.72
N ALA A 257 2.55 1.29 -27.62
CA ALA A 257 2.94 1.58 -29.00
C ALA A 257 4.22 2.43 -28.95
N ALA A 258 5.31 1.88 -29.48
CA ALA A 258 6.54 2.61 -29.64
C ALA A 258 6.18 3.87 -30.44
N LYS A 259 6.55 5.03 -29.90
CA LYS A 259 6.35 6.34 -30.55
C LYS A 259 7.13 6.27 -31.87
N ARG A 260 6.44 5.97 -32.99
CA ARG A 260 7.03 6.04 -34.33
C ARG A 260 7.47 7.49 -34.53
N LEU A 261 8.79 7.69 -34.64
CA LEU A 261 9.33 8.92 -35.21
C LEU A 261 8.76 9.06 -36.63
N PRO A 262 8.31 10.26 -37.04
CA PRO A 262 7.70 10.43 -38.36
C PRO A 262 8.73 10.12 -39.45
N ALA A 263 8.38 9.17 -40.31
CA ALA A 263 9.11 8.88 -41.53
C ALA A 263 8.69 9.89 -42.60
N GLY A 264 9.65 10.66 -43.09
CA GLY A 264 9.46 11.58 -44.20
C GLY A 264 10.73 12.37 -44.43
N LEU A 265 11.55 11.89 -45.35
CA LEU A 265 12.39 12.65 -46.31
C LEU A 265 13.24 11.62 -47.09
N SER A 266 12.60 11.02 -48.09
CA SER A 266 13.24 10.56 -49.33
C SER A 266 12.86 11.65 -50.38
N GLU A 267 13.62 12.09 -51.38
CA GLU A 267 14.75 11.60 -52.16
C GLU A 267 15.44 12.82 -52.83
N ARG A 268 16.74 12.69 -53.13
CA ARG A 268 17.54 13.31 -54.21
C ARG A 268 19.01 13.23 -53.77
N SER A 269 20.01 12.93 -54.57
CA SER A 269 20.18 12.45 -55.95
C SER A 269 21.69 12.16 -56.07
N THR A 270 22.04 11.13 -56.82
CA THR A 270 23.29 10.94 -57.59
C THR A 270 24.64 11.39 -57.02
N GLY A 271 25.50 10.39 -56.75
CA GLY A 271 26.89 10.34 -57.20
C GLY A 271 27.84 11.44 -56.74
N THR A 272 28.70 11.12 -55.77
CA THR A 272 30.16 11.36 -55.83
C THR A 272 30.80 10.51 -54.73
N GLU A 273 31.78 9.67 -55.10
CA GLU A 273 32.63 8.97 -54.14
C GLU A 273 33.35 9.97 -53.24
N ARG A 274 33.35 9.72 -51.92
CA ARG A 274 34.22 10.42 -50.97
C ARG A 274 34.65 9.47 -49.84
N PRO A 275 35.88 9.64 -49.35
CA PRO A 275 36.77 8.53 -48.98
C PRO A 275 36.50 7.95 -47.60
N ALA A 276 37.05 6.76 -47.37
CA ALA A 276 37.07 6.08 -46.07
C ALA A 276 37.55 7.03 -44.96
N ARG A 277 36.65 7.34 -44.03
CA ARG A 277 36.95 8.13 -42.85
C ARG A 277 37.75 7.26 -41.88
N ALA A 278 38.99 7.68 -41.63
CA ALA A 278 39.93 7.09 -40.69
C ALA A 278 39.29 6.67 -39.36
N GLU A 279 39.68 5.48 -38.90
CA GLU A 279 39.32 4.94 -37.60
C GLU A 279 39.72 5.94 -36.49
N ARG A 280 38.77 6.23 -35.60
CA ARG A 280 39.08 7.00 -34.38
C ARG A 280 39.98 6.12 -33.50
N PRO A 281 41.08 6.65 -32.95
CA PRO A 281 41.93 5.88 -32.06
C PRO A 281 41.15 5.46 -30.82
N VAL A 282 41.40 4.23 -30.40
CA VAL A 282 40.84 3.62 -29.19
C VAL A 282 41.14 4.53 -28.01
N ARG A 283 40.10 4.90 -27.28
CA ARG A 283 40.19 5.72 -26.07
C ARG A 283 41.12 4.99 -25.09
N ALA A 284 42.25 5.62 -24.75
CA ALA A 284 43.19 5.13 -23.76
C ALA A 284 42.46 4.69 -22.48
N GLU A 285 42.84 3.52 -21.98
CA GLU A 285 42.31 2.93 -20.76
C GLU A 285 42.34 3.94 -19.62
N ARG A 286 41.17 4.15 -19.04
CA ARG A 286 41.03 4.94 -17.83
C ARG A 286 41.65 4.14 -16.70
N ALA A 287 42.76 4.61 -16.16
CA ALA A 287 43.41 4.06 -14.98
C ALA A 287 42.39 3.69 -13.91
N GLU A 288 42.50 2.46 -13.40
CA GLU A 288 41.63 1.94 -12.37
C GLU A 288 41.64 2.85 -11.14
N ARG A 289 40.45 3.06 -10.56
CA ARG A 289 40.32 3.78 -9.29
C ARG A 289 41.05 2.98 -8.21
N PRO A 290 41.86 3.61 -7.34
CA PRO A 290 42.51 2.90 -6.25
C PRO A 290 41.44 2.27 -5.33
N VAL A 291 41.66 0.99 -5.04
CA VAL A 291 40.85 0.17 -4.14
C VAL A 291 40.79 0.86 -2.77
N ARG A 292 39.59 1.03 -2.23
CA ARG A 292 39.41 1.52 -0.85
C ARG A 292 40.14 0.57 0.10
N PRO A 293 40.94 1.06 1.07
CA PRO A 293 41.59 0.18 2.03
C PRO A 293 40.55 -0.61 2.81
N PHE A 294 40.86 -1.89 2.98
CA PHE A 294 40.04 -2.88 3.68
C PHE A 294 39.74 -2.38 5.10
N ARG A 295 38.46 -2.30 5.46
CA ARG A 295 38.06 -2.03 6.84
C ARG A 295 38.44 -3.25 7.67
N PRO A 296 39.29 -3.16 8.71
CA PRO A 296 39.63 -4.32 9.51
C PRO A 296 38.36 -4.93 10.10
N GLN A 297 38.25 -6.25 10.00
CA GLN A 297 37.17 -6.99 10.63
C GLN A 297 37.20 -6.68 12.12
N ARG A 298 36.03 -6.36 12.67
CA ARG A 298 35.85 -6.21 14.11
C ARG A 298 36.29 -7.54 14.73
N THR A 299 37.30 -7.49 15.59
CA THR A 299 37.78 -8.66 16.33
C THR A 299 36.58 -9.33 17.00
N ALA A 300 36.57 -10.67 16.95
CA ALA A 300 35.57 -11.49 17.61
C ALA A 300 35.41 -11.00 19.05
N ARG A 301 34.15 -10.81 19.46
CA ARG A 301 33.80 -10.53 20.84
C ARG A 301 34.32 -11.72 21.65
N VAL A 302 35.30 -11.47 22.51
CA VAL A 302 35.79 -12.42 23.50
C VAL A 302 34.59 -13.04 24.20
N GLU A 303 34.52 -14.37 24.16
CA GLU A 303 33.52 -15.14 24.89
C GLU A 303 33.56 -14.71 26.35
N SER A 304 32.41 -14.29 26.86
CA SER A 304 32.26 -14.02 28.28
C SER A 304 32.37 -15.36 29.02
N PRO A 305 33.13 -15.44 30.13
CA PRO A 305 33.28 -16.68 30.87
C PRO A 305 31.90 -17.17 31.36
N GLU A 306 31.73 -18.49 31.34
CA GLU A 306 30.53 -19.20 31.76
C GLU A 306 30.00 -18.65 33.09
N ALA A 307 28.76 -18.17 33.06
CA ALA A 307 28.08 -17.77 34.25
C ALA A 307 27.77 -19.03 35.06
N ASP A 308 28.47 -19.17 36.18
CA ASP A 308 28.14 -20.11 37.25
C ASP A 308 26.63 -20.17 37.50
N SER A 309 26.15 -21.41 37.52
CA SER A 309 24.82 -21.86 37.89
C SER A 309 24.13 -20.96 38.93
N ARG A 310 23.14 -20.18 38.48
CA ARG A 310 22.19 -19.50 39.35
C ARG A 310 21.35 -20.55 40.09
N PRO A 311 21.25 -20.51 41.43
CA PRO A 311 20.36 -21.40 42.16
C PRO A 311 18.90 -21.13 41.80
N ALA A 312 18.11 -22.20 41.73
CA ALA A 312 16.67 -22.16 41.47
C ALA A 312 15.96 -21.27 42.51
N ARG A 313 15.04 -20.42 42.03
CA ARG A 313 14.16 -19.65 42.91
C ARG A 313 13.28 -20.63 43.70
N PRO A 314 13.14 -20.48 45.03
CA PRO A 314 12.24 -21.33 45.79
C PRO A 314 10.80 -21.10 45.34
N PHE A 315 10.05 -22.20 45.27
CA PHE A 315 8.62 -22.26 45.03
C PHE A 315 7.91 -21.31 46.01
N ARG A 316 7.12 -20.36 45.50
CA ARG A 316 6.19 -19.62 46.37
C ARG A 316 5.03 -20.54 46.69
N ALA A 317 4.85 -20.82 47.97
CA ALA A 317 3.71 -21.53 48.53
C ALA A 317 2.40 -20.77 48.20
N ASP A 318 1.34 -21.55 47.95
CA ASP A 318 -0.04 -21.09 47.91
C ASP A 318 -0.41 -20.38 49.23
N GLY A 319 -1.04 -19.21 49.13
CA GLY A 319 -1.69 -18.57 50.28
C GLY A 319 -1.69 -17.04 50.27
N ALA A 320 -2.75 -16.46 49.70
CA ALA A 320 -3.61 -15.44 50.33
C ALA A 320 -4.49 -14.79 49.26
N ALA A 321 -5.81 -14.92 49.42
CA ALA A 321 -6.79 -14.22 48.59
C ALA A 321 -6.53 -12.71 48.64
N ARG A 322 -6.49 -12.09 47.44
CA ARG A 322 -6.31 -10.65 47.28
C ARG A 322 -7.53 -9.93 47.90
N PRO A 323 -7.35 -9.01 48.87
CA PRO A 323 -8.50 -8.29 49.41
C PRO A 323 -9.16 -7.44 48.33
N ALA A 324 -10.49 -7.36 48.38
CA ALA A 324 -11.29 -6.57 47.45
C ALA A 324 -10.86 -5.09 47.48
N ARG A 325 -10.80 -4.49 46.30
CA ARG A 325 -10.40 -3.10 46.09
C ARG A 325 -11.50 -2.18 46.64
N PRO A 326 -11.23 -1.23 47.55
CA PRO A 326 -12.25 -0.31 48.02
C PRO A 326 -12.72 0.59 46.87
N GLU A 327 -14.01 0.89 46.84
CA GLU A 327 -14.61 1.76 45.84
C GLU A 327 -14.01 3.17 45.91
N ARG A 328 -13.82 3.74 44.72
CA ARG A 328 -13.18 5.04 44.52
C ARG A 328 -14.16 6.13 44.94
N PRO A 329 -13.81 7.05 45.86
CA PRO A 329 -14.71 8.14 46.21
C PRO A 329 -14.96 9.06 45.01
N ALA A 330 -16.17 9.61 44.95
CA ALA A 330 -16.61 10.53 43.91
C ALA A 330 -15.65 11.72 43.80
N ARG A 331 -15.38 12.11 42.56
CA ARG A 331 -14.43 13.17 42.20
C ARG A 331 -14.93 14.50 42.75
N ALA A 332 -14.21 15.08 43.71
CA ALA A 332 -14.46 16.45 44.16
C ALA A 332 -14.37 17.42 42.98
N GLU A 333 -15.33 18.33 42.89
CA GLU A 333 -15.37 19.36 41.86
C GLU A 333 -14.11 20.22 41.89
N ARG A 334 -13.59 20.49 40.69
CA ARG A 334 -12.38 21.25 40.48
C ARG A 334 -12.69 22.72 40.75
N PRO A 335 -11.95 23.44 41.62
CA PRO A 335 -12.20 24.85 41.82
C PRO A 335 -11.94 25.62 40.51
N GLU A 336 -12.81 26.60 40.25
CA GLU A 336 -12.71 27.47 39.08
C GLU A 336 -11.34 28.13 39.00
N ARG A 337 -10.79 28.12 37.80
CA ARG A 337 -9.46 28.65 37.52
C ARG A 337 -9.57 30.17 37.54
N ALA A 338 -8.91 30.82 38.50
CA ALA A 338 -8.78 32.27 38.57
C ALA A 338 -8.43 32.86 37.20
N ALA A 339 -9.17 33.91 36.82
CA ALA A 339 -9.01 34.63 35.56
C ALA A 339 -7.55 35.04 35.37
N ARG A 340 -6.99 34.67 34.20
CA ARG A 340 -5.64 35.05 33.82
C ARG A 340 -5.63 36.56 33.58
N ALA A 341 -4.74 37.28 34.26
CA ALA A 341 -4.49 38.69 34.05
C ALA A 341 -4.37 39.02 32.56
N THR A 342 -5.04 40.10 32.15
CA THR A 342 -5.00 40.65 30.80
C THR A 342 -3.56 40.87 30.37
N ARG A 343 -3.28 40.43 29.14
CA ARG A 343 -1.97 40.59 28.50
C ARG A 343 -1.70 42.09 28.35
N ALA A 344 -0.64 42.57 28.99
CA ALA A 344 -0.11 43.91 28.78
C ALA A 344 0.06 44.17 27.27
N GLU A 345 -0.46 45.32 26.84
CA GLU A 345 -0.36 45.79 25.46
C GLU A 345 1.10 45.86 25.03
N ARG A 346 1.35 45.32 23.84
CA ARG A 346 2.66 45.34 23.19
C ARG A 346 2.84 46.75 22.59
N PRO A 347 3.93 47.48 22.88
CA PRO A 347 4.11 48.80 22.30
C PRO A 347 4.21 48.72 20.77
N ALA A 348 3.64 49.74 20.10
CA ALA A 348 3.60 49.88 18.65
C ALA A 348 5.01 49.78 18.04
N ALA A 349 5.09 49.10 16.89
CA ALA A 349 6.32 48.93 16.14
C ALA A 349 6.86 50.30 15.72
N ALA A 350 8.12 50.58 16.08
CA ALA A 350 8.86 51.73 15.61
C ALA A 350 9.04 51.67 14.08
N ASP A 351 8.96 52.85 13.48
CA ASP A 351 9.00 53.14 12.06
C ASP A 351 10.23 52.52 11.37
N ARG A 352 10.00 51.79 10.27
CA ARG A 352 11.06 51.14 9.50
C ARG A 352 11.40 52.05 8.31
N PRO A 353 12.64 52.56 8.17
CA PRO A 353 12.95 53.52 7.11
C PRO A 353 12.80 52.88 5.72
N SER A 354 12.19 53.65 4.82
CA SER A 354 11.90 53.30 3.43
C SER A 354 13.17 52.99 2.64
N ARG A 355 13.10 51.94 1.83
CA ARG A 355 14.19 51.43 0.98
C ARG A 355 14.47 52.43 -0.15
N LYS A 356 15.71 52.92 -0.25
CA LYS A 356 16.16 53.84 -1.31
C LYS A 356 15.95 53.26 -2.73
N PRO A 357 15.53 54.07 -3.73
CA PRO A 357 15.45 53.62 -5.12
C PRO A 357 16.85 53.46 -5.73
N ARG A 358 16.99 52.48 -6.64
CA ARG A 358 18.23 52.19 -7.38
C ARG A 358 18.56 53.32 -8.38
N PRO A 359 19.85 53.61 -8.63
CA PRO A 359 20.27 54.66 -9.56
C PRO A 359 20.06 54.25 -11.02
N ALA A 360 19.76 55.26 -11.85
CA ALA A 360 19.65 55.16 -13.30
C ALA A 360 21.03 55.03 -13.96
N GLY A 361 21.16 54.09 -14.89
CA GLY A 361 22.38 53.85 -15.66
C GLY A 361 22.14 53.98 -17.17
N SER A 362 22.65 55.07 -17.73
CA SER A 362 23.18 55.31 -19.09
C SER A 362 22.41 54.83 -20.34
N SER A 363 21.95 55.84 -21.10
CA SER A 363 21.57 55.86 -22.52
C SER A 363 22.78 55.65 -23.47
N ARG A 364 22.70 54.86 -24.57
CA ARG A 364 22.45 55.22 -26.01
C ARG A 364 22.98 54.06 -26.91
N PRO A 365 22.75 53.98 -28.26
CA PRO A 365 22.03 54.89 -29.17
C PRO A 365 20.99 54.22 -30.12
N ASP A 366 20.32 55.10 -30.88
CA ASP A 366 19.30 54.89 -31.92
C ASP A 366 19.71 54.09 -33.17
N GLY A 367 18.69 53.50 -33.81
CA GLY A 367 18.57 53.53 -35.27
C GLY A 367 18.51 52.18 -36.00
N ALA A 368 17.30 51.73 -36.35
CA ALA A 368 16.86 51.32 -37.70
C ALA A 368 15.79 50.21 -37.65
N ARG A 369 14.62 50.51 -38.22
CA ARG A 369 13.50 49.57 -38.43
C ARG A 369 13.02 49.72 -39.88
N PRO A 370 12.83 48.61 -40.61
CA PRO A 370 11.83 48.62 -41.69
C PRO A 370 11.00 47.30 -41.66
N PRO A 371 10.00 47.07 -42.54
CA PRO A 371 8.60 47.10 -42.14
C PRO A 371 7.86 45.76 -42.32
N GLY A 372 6.92 45.43 -41.43
CA GLY A 372 6.05 44.25 -41.54
C GLY A 372 4.61 44.64 -41.83
N ARG A 373 4.18 44.40 -43.07
CA ARG A 373 2.84 44.67 -43.63
C ARG A 373 1.71 44.00 -42.82
N GLY A 374 0.60 44.71 -42.69
CA GLY A 374 -0.61 44.25 -42.00
C GLY A 374 -1.38 43.15 -42.73
N ARG A 375 -2.22 42.44 -41.96
CA ARG A 375 -3.37 41.67 -42.47
C ARG A 375 -4.52 41.67 -41.44
N PRO A 376 -5.77 41.52 -41.91
CA PRO A 376 -6.95 42.10 -41.26
C PRO A 376 -7.81 41.08 -40.48
N ALA A 377 -8.86 41.64 -39.85
CA ALA A 377 -9.86 41.02 -38.97
C ALA A 377 -10.72 39.90 -39.63
N PRO A 378 -11.53 39.15 -38.85
CA PRO A 378 -11.97 37.80 -39.17
C PRO A 378 -13.27 37.73 -39.98
N GLY A 379 -13.28 36.93 -41.06
CA GLY A 379 -14.47 36.62 -41.86
C GLY A 379 -14.97 35.20 -41.60
N GLY A 380 -16.27 35.07 -41.31
CA GLY A 380 -16.97 33.82 -41.04
C GLY A 380 -17.04 32.85 -42.24
N LYS A 381 -17.22 31.57 -41.93
CA LYS A 381 -17.51 30.52 -42.92
C LYS A 381 -19.02 30.28 -43.01
N PRO A 382 -19.63 30.30 -44.20
CA PRO A 382 -20.99 29.81 -44.40
C PRO A 382 -21.02 28.29 -44.63
N ARG A 383 -22.11 27.68 -44.16
CA ARG A 383 -22.60 26.36 -44.56
C ARG A 383 -23.14 26.44 -46.00
N THR A 384 -22.80 25.48 -46.85
CA THR A 384 -23.68 25.05 -47.96
C THR A 384 -23.55 23.55 -48.20
N SER A 385 -24.68 23.01 -48.63
CA SER A 385 -25.07 21.61 -48.78
C SER A 385 -25.10 21.15 -50.25
N ARG A 386 -25.29 19.83 -50.44
CA ARG A 386 -25.90 19.10 -51.58
C ARG A 386 -25.02 18.81 -52.81
N PRO A 387 -25.39 17.85 -53.71
CA PRO A 387 -26.68 17.13 -53.90
C PRO A 387 -26.48 15.59 -54.00
N ARG A 388 -27.38 14.69 -54.42
CA ARG A 388 -28.82 14.66 -54.70
C ARG A 388 -29.29 13.26 -54.31
#